data_AF-A0A226ECF3-F1
#
_entry.id   AF-A0A226ECF3-F1
#
_cell.length_a   1.000
_cell.length_b   1.000
_cell.length_c   1.000
_cell.angle_alpha   90.00
_cell.angle_beta   90.00
_cell.angle_gamma   90.00
#
_symmetry.space_group_name_H-M   'P 1'
#
loop_
_entity.id
_entity.type
_entity.pdbx_description
1 polymer ?
#
loop_
_entity_poly.entity_id
_entity_poly.type
_entity_poly.pdbx_seq_one_letter_code
_entity_poly.pdbx_strand_id
1 'polypeptide(L)'
;MESIHEIDFYGDVQIASFYEGNSSRLLAYRRFAKALMGNEGNTQGNRIWKGLHYKWPFDIYSNLSSCGKTAYLDGKENIKKIIPFLIDNKDGVVFMEGTDEDFLLAWNAILVKATHGENFIETRVKFLVASGIYKWWKDWFHNTRPKKLFPYYANWTQPEISALEKLDFASKFFTTLRIWGICCGGCGLYGICEILLHYWVILVVRTILSLVRPMN
;
A
#
# COMPACT_ATOMS: atom_id res chain seq x y z
N MET A 1 -2.80 11.46 -19.44
CA MET A 1 -3.29 10.09 -19.27
C MET A 1 -4.68 10.06 -19.86
N GLU A 2 -4.74 9.72 -21.13
CA GLU A 2 -5.96 9.88 -21.94
C GLU A 2 -6.77 8.58 -22.02
N SER A 3 -6.10 7.43 -21.86
CA SER A 3 -6.70 6.09 -21.83
C SER A 3 -6.11 5.27 -20.68
N ILE A 4 -6.86 4.25 -20.25
CA ILE A 4 -6.41 3.30 -19.24
C ILE A 4 -5.39 2.30 -19.80
N HIS A 5 -5.36 2.15 -21.12
CA HIS A 5 -4.37 1.33 -21.83
C HIS A 5 -2.95 1.90 -21.75
N GLU A 6 -2.81 3.19 -21.43
CA GLU A 6 -1.51 3.84 -21.24
C GLU A 6 -0.90 3.56 -19.87
N ILE A 7 -1.65 2.91 -18.98
CA ILE A 7 -1.19 2.60 -17.64
C ILE A 7 -0.36 1.31 -17.67
N ASP A 8 0.85 1.36 -17.09
CA ASP A 8 1.77 0.23 -16.99
C ASP A 8 1.16 -1.05 -16.36
N PHE A 9 0.09 -0.90 -15.56
CA PHE A 9 -0.62 -2.00 -14.90
C PHE A 9 -1.94 -2.44 -15.59
N TYR A 10 -2.22 -1.99 -16.81
CA TYR A 10 -3.45 -2.36 -17.54
C TYR A 10 -3.68 -3.87 -17.59
N GLY A 11 -2.61 -4.64 -17.86
CA GLY A 11 -2.66 -6.10 -17.89
C GLY A 11 -3.12 -6.70 -16.55
N ASP A 12 -2.69 -6.14 -15.43
CA ASP A 12 -3.05 -6.63 -14.09
C ASP A 12 -4.50 -6.32 -13.75
N VAL A 13 -4.98 -5.14 -14.14
CA VAL A 13 -6.41 -4.79 -14.04
C VAL A 13 -7.24 -5.76 -14.85
N GLN A 14 -6.80 -6.07 -16.08
CA GLN A 14 -7.50 -7.03 -16.92
C GLN A 14 -7.53 -8.42 -16.25
N ILE A 15 -6.41 -8.93 -15.76
CA ILE A 15 -6.34 -10.21 -15.04
C ILE A 15 -7.25 -10.21 -13.80
N ALA A 16 -7.17 -9.16 -12.97
CA ALA A 16 -7.99 -9.01 -11.77
C ALA A 16 -9.48 -8.99 -12.09
N SER A 17 -9.89 -8.40 -13.21
CA SER A 17 -11.29 -8.36 -13.65
C SER A 17 -11.87 -9.75 -13.97
N PHE A 18 -11.01 -10.68 -14.40
CA PHE A 18 -11.34 -12.07 -14.71
C PHE A 18 -11.15 -13.02 -13.54
N TYR A 19 -10.84 -12.54 -12.33
CA TYR A 19 -10.70 -13.40 -11.16
C TYR A 19 -12.01 -14.17 -10.83
N GLU A 20 -11.92 -15.49 -10.65
CA GLU A 20 -13.06 -16.38 -10.39
C GLU A 20 -13.04 -17.07 -9.02
N GLY A 21 -12.03 -16.83 -8.18
CA GLY A 21 -11.95 -17.48 -6.87
C GLY A 21 -12.86 -16.89 -5.80
N ASN A 22 -12.83 -17.50 -4.61
CA ASN A 22 -13.73 -17.18 -3.49
C ASN A 22 -13.14 -16.20 -2.45
N SER A 23 -11.93 -15.68 -2.68
CA SER A 23 -11.33 -14.72 -1.76
C SER A 23 -12.13 -13.41 -1.77
N SER A 24 -12.71 -13.03 -0.63
CA SER A 24 -13.48 -11.80 -0.46
C SER A 24 -12.70 -10.56 -0.89
N ARG A 25 -11.39 -10.56 -0.60
CA ARG A 25 -10.45 -9.51 -0.97
C ARG A 25 -10.25 -9.42 -2.48
N LEU A 26 -9.95 -10.54 -3.14
CA LEU A 26 -9.74 -10.56 -4.60
C LEU A 26 -11.04 -10.30 -5.37
N LEU A 27 -12.19 -10.65 -4.81
CA LEU A 27 -13.50 -10.28 -5.35
C LEU A 27 -13.75 -8.77 -5.30
N ALA A 28 -13.30 -8.07 -4.26
CA ALA A 28 -13.37 -6.61 -4.21
C ALA A 28 -12.53 -5.99 -5.35
N TYR A 29 -11.31 -6.50 -5.56
CA TYR A 29 -10.46 -6.05 -6.67
C TYR A 29 -11.06 -6.36 -8.03
N ARG A 30 -11.69 -7.53 -8.20
CA ARG A 30 -12.43 -7.87 -9.42
C ARG A 30 -13.51 -6.85 -9.73
N ARG A 31 -14.31 -6.46 -8.72
CA ARG A 31 -15.36 -5.44 -8.87
C ARG A 31 -14.76 -4.11 -9.26
N PHE A 32 -13.68 -3.69 -8.60
CA PHE A 32 -12.97 -2.47 -8.93
C PHE A 32 -12.44 -2.49 -10.37
N ALA A 33 -11.71 -3.53 -10.75
CA ALA A 33 -11.16 -3.69 -12.09
C ALA A 33 -12.25 -3.72 -13.18
N LYS A 34 -13.35 -4.43 -12.95
CA LYS A 34 -14.51 -4.42 -13.85
C LYS A 34 -15.14 -3.04 -13.99
N ALA A 35 -15.30 -2.32 -12.88
CA ALA A 35 -15.84 -0.97 -12.88
C ALA A 35 -14.90 0.00 -13.61
N LEU A 36 -13.58 -0.23 -13.49
CA LEU A 36 -12.55 0.57 -14.11
C LEU A 36 -12.53 0.40 -15.64
N MET A 37 -12.57 -0.86 -16.11
CA MET A 37 -12.60 -1.18 -17.55
C MET A 37 -13.96 -0.88 -18.19
N GLY A 38 -15.07 -1.15 -17.50
CA GLY A 38 -16.42 -0.96 -18.04
C GLY A 38 -16.80 0.50 -18.28
N ASN A 39 -16.01 1.45 -17.77
CA ASN A 39 -16.23 2.88 -17.91
C ASN A 39 -15.26 3.53 -18.93
N GLU A 40 -14.43 2.73 -19.59
CA GLU A 40 -13.56 3.20 -20.68
C GLU A 40 -14.37 3.40 -21.97
N GLY A 41 -14.21 4.57 -22.61
CA GLY A 41 -14.89 4.91 -23.87
C GLY A 41 -16.21 5.66 -23.73
N ASN A 42 -16.84 5.73 -22.56
CA ASN A 42 -18.00 6.59 -22.36
C ASN A 42 -17.54 8.03 -22.07
N THR A 43 -17.42 8.86 -23.11
CA THR A 43 -17.09 10.30 -22.99
C THR A 43 -18.21 11.10 -22.33
N GLN A 44 -19.43 10.56 -22.27
CA GLN A 44 -20.62 11.21 -21.74
C GLN A 44 -21.03 10.69 -20.36
N GLY A 45 -20.45 9.58 -19.90
CA GLY A 45 -20.65 8.99 -18.58
C GLY A 45 -19.68 9.51 -17.54
N ASN A 46 -20.11 9.55 -16.28
CA ASN A 46 -19.24 9.86 -15.14
C ASN A 46 -18.17 8.78 -15.00
N ARG A 47 -16.97 9.04 -15.54
CA ARG A 47 -15.79 8.20 -15.28
C ARG A 47 -15.56 8.16 -13.77
N ILE A 48 -15.54 6.95 -13.22
CA ILE A 48 -15.25 6.71 -11.79
C ILE A 48 -13.78 6.97 -11.46
N TRP A 49 -12.95 7.21 -12.46
CA TRP A 49 -11.53 7.50 -12.27
C TRP A 49 -11.11 8.71 -13.08
N LYS A 50 -10.11 9.42 -12.57
CA LYS A 50 -9.50 10.57 -13.23
C LYS A 50 -7.98 10.48 -13.12
N GLY A 51 -7.29 10.86 -14.18
CA GLY A 51 -5.85 11.10 -14.12
C GLY A 51 -5.57 12.22 -13.12
N LEU A 52 -4.55 12.05 -12.31
CA LEU A 52 -4.16 13.06 -11.32
C LEU A 52 -3.53 14.27 -12.03
N HIS A 53 -4.09 15.47 -11.83
CA HIS A 53 -3.59 16.69 -12.47
C HIS A 53 -2.83 17.57 -11.46
N TYR A 54 -1.49 17.55 -11.52
CA TYR A 54 -0.65 18.18 -10.51
C TYR A 54 -0.78 19.70 -10.38
N LYS A 55 -1.28 20.38 -11.42
CA LYS A 55 -1.40 21.84 -11.45
C LYS A 55 -2.50 22.38 -10.51
N TRP A 56 -3.47 21.54 -10.14
CA TRP A 56 -4.67 21.96 -9.41
C TRP A 56 -4.88 21.09 -8.15
N PRO A 57 -4.05 21.27 -7.11
CA PRO A 57 -4.11 20.46 -5.89
C PRO A 57 -5.46 20.53 -5.15
N PHE A 58 -6.10 21.70 -5.15
CA PHE A 58 -7.36 21.93 -4.42
C PHE A 58 -8.53 21.07 -4.93
N ASP A 59 -8.56 20.80 -6.24
CA ASP A 59 -9.59 19.96 -6.85
C ASP A 59 -9.48 18.51 -6.36
N ILE A 60 -8.27 18.04 -6.07
CA ILE A 60 -8.06 16.67 -5.62
C ILE A 60 -8.47 16.53 -4.16
N TYR A 61 -8.08 17.49 -3.32
CA TYR A 61 -8.46 17.45 -1.92
C TYR A 61 -9.97 17.43 -1.74
N SER A 62 -10.70 18.35 -2.38
CA SER A 62 -12.17 18.44 -2.28
C SER A 62 -12.90 17.20 -2.81
N ASN A 63 -12.41 16.60 -3.90
CA ASN A 63 -13.00 15.38 -4.45
C ASN A 63 -12.68 14.14 -3.61
N LEU A 64 -11.51 14.08 -2.96
CA LEU A 64 -11.14 12.99 -2.07
C LEU A 64 -11.84 13.09 -0.70
N SER A 65 -11.94 14.29 -0.14
CA SER A 65 -12.55 14.52 1.18
C SER A 65 -14.07 14.32 1.17
N SER A 66 -14.74 14.61 0.06
CA SER A 66 -16.18 14.36 -0.11
C SER A 66 -16.56 12.89 -0.24
N CYS A 67 -15.58 11.96 -0.22
CA CYS A 67 -15.80 10.51 -0.41
C CYS A 67 -16.62 10.19 -1.68
N GLY A 68 -16.49 11.02 -2.71
CA GLY A 68 -17.14 10.78 -3.99
C GLY A 68 -16.70 9.44 -4.60
N LYS A 69 -17.49 8.91 -5.54
CA LYS A 69 -17.15 7.67 -6.29
C LYS A 69 -16.06 7.94 -7.35
N THR A 70 -15.01 8.65 -6.98
CA THR A 70 -13.91 9.07 -7.85
C THR A 70 -12.59 8.55 -7.31
N ALA A 71 -11.91 7.75 -8.12
CA ALA A 71 -10.57 7.27 -7.88
C ALA A 71 -9.56 8.11 -8.67
N TYR A 72 -8.43 8.43 -8.07
CA TYR A 72 -7.30 9.02 -8.78
C TYR A 72 -6.21 7.97 -8.95
N LEU A 73 -5.64 7.91 -10.16
CA LEU A 73 -4.60 6.96 -10.51
C LEU A 73 -3.31 7.72 -10.85
N ASP A 74 -2.19 7.21 -10.32
CA ASP A 74 -0.85 7.74 -10.53
C ASP A 74 0.19 6.65 -10.16
N GLY A 75 1.46 6.87 -10.51
CA GLY A 75 2.58 6.01 -10.12
C GLY A 75 2.77 5.95 -8.60
N LYS A 76 3.13 4.77 -8.08
CA LYS A 76 3.34 4.50 -6.65
C LYS A 76 4.28 5.53 -6.01
N GLU A 77 5.35 5.88 -6.71
CA GLU A 77 6.34 6.86 -6.27
C GLU A 77 5.78 8.28 -6.18
N ASN A 78 4.84 8.64 -7.05
CA ASN A 78 4.21 9.96 -7.05
C ASN A 78 3.17 10.03 -5.92
N ILE A 79 2.36 8.99 -5.73
CA ILE A 79 1.39 8.88 -4.63
C ILE A 79 2.12 9.02 -3.28
N LYS A 80 3.22 8.29 -3.06
CA LYS A 80 4.02 8.40 -1.83
C LYS A 80 4.49 9.83 -1.55
N LYS A 81 4.90 10.56 -2.58
CA LYS A 81 5.35 11.95 -2.48
C LYS A 81 4.22 12.95 -2.22
N ILE A 82 2.99 12.61 -2.61
CA ILE A 82 1.80 13.46 -2.51
C ILE A 82 1.10 13.31 -1.16
N ILE A 83 1.12 12.11 -0.56
CA ILE A 83 0.44 11.83 0.72
C ILE A 83 0.78 12.88 1.80
N PRO A 84 2.06 13.25 2.05
CA PRO A 84 2.38 14.26 3.06
C PRO A 84 1.70 15.61 2.80
N PHE A 85 1.61 16.03 1.54
CA PHE A 85 0.94 17.26 1.14
C PHE A 85 -0.58 17.17 1.39
N LEU A 86 -1.21 16.02 1.10
CA LEU A 86 -2.64 15.83 1.34
C LEU A 86 -2.99 15.78 2.83
N ILE A 87 -2.10 15.24 3.67
CA ILE A 87 -2.28 15.18 5.13
C ILE A 87 -2.18 16.58 5.76
N ASP A 88 -1.46 17.50 5.12
CA ASP A 88 -1.31 18.88 5.59
C ASP A 88 -2.54 19.74 5.25
N ASN A 89 -3.69 19.34 5.79
CA ASN A 89 -4.98 20.00 5.59
C ASN A 89 -5.58 20.49 6.91
N LYS A 90 -6.35 21.58 6.83
CA LYS A 90 -7.00 22.21 7.98
C LYS A 90 -8.08 21.33 8.63
N ASP A 91 -8.66 20.42 7.87
CA ASP A 91 -9.76 19.57 8.32
C ASP A 91 -9.28 18.33 9.09
N GLY A 92 -7.96 18.11 9.21
CA GLY A 92 -7.37 16.99 9.93
C GLY A 92 -7.59 15.63 9.27
N VAL A 93 -7.94 15.59 7.99
CA VAL A 93 -8.18 14.34 7.25
C VAL A 93 -6.84 13.62 7.03
N VAL A 94 -6.73 12.40 7.53
CA VAL A 94 -5.52 11.59 7.38
C VAL A 94 -5.67 10.65 6.19
N PHE A 95 -4.89 10.90 5.14
CA PHE A 95 -4.72 9.96 4.04
C PHE A 95 -3.66 8.93 4.41
N MET A 96 -3.98 7.65 4.22
CA MET A 96 -3.08 6.55 4.52
C MET A 96 -2.64 5.85 3.23
N GLU A 97 -1.38 5.47 3.18
CA GLU A 97 -0.93 4.51 2.17
C GLU A 97 -1.60 3.17 2.45
N GLY A 98 -2.11 2.51 1.41
CA GLY A 98 -2.61 1.16 1.54
C GLY A 98 -1.48 0.22 1.99
N THR A 99 -1.78 -0.78 2.81
CA THR A 99 -0.80 -1.78 3.27
C THR A 99 -0.31 -2.71 2.16
N ASP A 100 -0.92 -2.62 0.98
CA ASP A 100 -0.70 -3.52 -0.13
C ASP A 100 0.34 -2.95 -1.09
N GLU A 101 1.61 -3.12 -0.70
CA GLU A 101 2.73 -2.72 -1.54
C GLU A 101 2.75 -3.42 -2.90
N ASP A 102 2.14 -4.61 -2.98
CA ASP A 102 2.15 -5.53 -4.12
C ASP A 102 0.89 -5.51 -4.98
N PHE A 103 -0.06 -4.62 -4.67
CA PHE A 103 -1.27 -4.51 -5.48
C PHE A 103 -0.92 -3.88 -6.83
N LEU A 104 -0.99 -4.70 -7.90
CA LEU A 104 -0.65 -4.36 -9.29
C LEU A 104 0.85 -4.21 -9.57
N LEU A 105 1.70 -5.03 -8.95
CA LEU A 105 3.12 -5.16 -9.28
C LEU A 105 3.38 -6.30 -10.27
N ALA A 106 2.90 -6.21 -11.53
CA ALA A 106 3.54 -6.97 -12.60
C ALA A 106 4.34 -6.03 -13.52
N TRP A 107 5.63 -6.36 -13.67
CA TRP A 107 6.54 -5.68 -14.56
C TRP A 107 6.16 -6.02 -16.01
N ASN A 108 5.34 -5.19 -16.65
CA ASN A 108 4.98 -5.41 -18.05
C ASN A 108 6.05 -4.82 -18.96
N ALA A 109 6.79 -5.69 -19.64
CA ALA A 109 7.53 -5.32 -20.83
C ALA A 109 6.54 -4.95 -21.95
N ILE A 110 6.95 -4.05 -22.85
CA ILE A 110 6.14 -3.61 -24.00
C ILE A 110 5.69 -4.84 -24.79
N LEU A 111 4.40 -5.16 -24.72
CA LEU A 111 3.81 -6.35 -25.35
C LEU A 111 3.40 -5.97 -26.78
N VAL A 112 4.36 -6.02 -27.71
CA VAL A 112 4.09 -5.81 -29.13
C VAL A 112 3.41 -7.07 -29.66
N LYS A 113 2.13 -6.97 -30.05
CA LYS A 113 1.45 -8.06 -30.76
C LYS A 113 2.22 -8.34 -32.06
N ALA A 114 2.75 -9.55 -32.19
CA ALA A 114 3.40 -10.01 -33.41
C ALA A 114 2.36 -10.04 -34.55
N THR A 115 2.36 -9.01 -35.40
CA THR A 115 1.69 -9.09 -36.70
C THR A 115 2.47 -10.02 -37.63
N HIS A 116 1.78 -10.60 -38.61
CA HIS A 116 2.33 -11.58 -39.54
C HIS A 116 3.36 -10.92 -40.49
N GLY A 117 4.61 -10.81 -40.03
CA GLY A 117 5.73 -10.14 -40.69
C GLY A 117 6.60 -9.39 -39.69
N GLU A 118 7.93 -9.45 -39.83
CA GLU A 118 8.84 -8.71 -38.94
C GLU A 118 8.54 -7.20 -39.01
N ASN A 119 8.01 -6.64 -37.91
CA ASN A 119 7.80 -5.20 -37.81
C ASN A 119 9.15 -4.49 -37.71
N PHE A 120 9.55 -3.79 -38.77
CA PHE A 120 10.77 -2.98 -38.78
C PHE A 120 10.87 -2.02 -37.57
N ILE A 121 9.73 -1.44 -37.15
CA ILE A 121 9.64 -0.56 -35.99
C ILE A 121 10.00 -1.32 -34.70
N GLU A 122 9.51 -2.54 -34.54
CA GLU A 122 9.79 -3.36 -33.37
C GLU A 122 11.28 -3.69 -33.26
N THR A 123 11.92 -4.08 -34.38
CA THR A 123 13.36 -4.36 -34.43
C THR A 123 14.19 -3.12 -34.07
N ARG A 124 13.80 -1.94 -34.55
CA ARG A 124 14.47 -0.67 -34.22
C ARG A 124 14.28 -0.28 -32.76
N VAL A 125 13.08 -0.42 -32.21
CA VAL A 125 12.81 -0.16 -30.79
C VAL A 125 13.59 -1.11 -29.91
N LYS A 126 13.61 -2.42 -30.22
CA LYS A 126 14.42 -3.41 -29.51
C LYS A 126 15.90 -3.06 -29.53
N PHE A 127 16.43 -2.64 -30.68
CA PHE A 127 17.81 -2.19 -30.79
C PHE A 127 18.09 -0.94 -29.92
N LEU A 128 17.19 0.04 -29.93
CA LEU A 128 17.30 1.27 -29.14
C LEU A 128 17.19 1.01 -27.62
N VAL A 129 16.41 0.01 -27.23
CA VAL A 129 16.33 -0.48 -25.84
C VAL A 129 17.58 -1.27 -25.46
N ALA A 130 18.02 -2.22 -26.29
CA ALA A 130 19.16 -3.09 -26.02
C ALA A 130 20.51 -2.35 -26.02
N SER A 131 20.65 -1.31 -26.84
CA SER A 131 21.84 -0.43 -26.85
C SER A 131 21.95 0.48 -25.62
N GLY A 132 20.93 0.54 -24.77
CA GLY A 132 20.90 1.42 -23.60
C GLY A 132 20.63 2.89 -23.90
N ILE A 133 20.52 3.28 -25.19
CA ILE A 133 20.20 4.65 -25.61
C ILE A 133 18.87 5.08 -24.99
N TYR A 134 17.83 4.24 -25.07
CA TYR A 134 16.53 4.55 -24.46
C TYR A 134 16.64 4.88 -22.97
N LYS A 135 17.40 4.06 -22.22
CA LYS A 135 17.61 4.24 -20.79
C LYS A 135 18.31 5.56 -20.51
N TRP A 136 19.37 5.88 -21.25
CA TRP A 136 20.07 7.16 -21.11
C TRP A 136 19.15 8.36 -21.37
N TRP A 137 18.33 8.32 -22.43
CA TRP A 137 17.38 9.39 -22.73
C TRP A 137 16.31 9.52 -21.64
N LYS A 138 15.80 8.39 -21.13
CA LYS A 138 14.84 8.36 -20.03
C LYS A 138 15.42 8.97 -18.76
N ASP A 139 16.63 8.58 -18.39
CA ASP A 139 17.32 9.08 -17.19
C ASP A 139 17.67 10.57 -17.34
N TRP A 140 18.17 10.98 -18.50
CA TRP A 140 18.45 12.39 -18.82
C TRP A 140 17.18 13.24 -18.76
N PHE A 141 16.08 12.79 -19.35
CA PHE A 141 14.82 13.52 -19.31
C PHE A 141 14.26 13.61 -17.89
N HIS A 142 14.34 12.52 -17.11
CA HIS A 142 13.93 12.50 -15.71
C HIS A 142 14.72 13.51 -14.87
N ASN A 143 16.02 13.61 -15.09
CA ASN A 143 16.90 14.55 -14.37
C ASN A 143 16.71 16.00 -14.82
N THR A 144 16.54 16.23 -16.12
CA THR A 144 16.43 17.60 -16.69
C THR A 144 15.04 18.19 -16.47
N ARG A 145 14.01 17.34 -16.46
CA ARG A 145 12.60 17.73 -16.28
C ARG A 145 11.95 16.83 -15.24
N PRO A 146 12.32 16.98 -13.96
CA PRO A 146 11.65 16.23 -12.90
C PRO A 146 10.15 16.53 -12.94
N LYS A 147 9.32 15.50 -12.76
CA LYS A 147 7.87 15.67 -12.66
C LYS A 147 7.57 16.63 -11.51
N LYS A 148 7.00 17.78 -11.84
CA LYS A 148 6.54 18.77 -10.87
C LYS A 148 5.27 18.23 -10.22
N LEU A 149 5.36 17.82 -8.95
CA LEU A 149 4.24 17.34 -8.14
C LEU A 149 3.55 18.51 -7.42
N PHE A 150 2.50 18.24 -6.63
CA PHE A 150 1.76 19.28 -5.89
C PHE A 150 2.62 20.23 -5.07
N PRO A 151 3.66 19.76 -4.35
CA PRO A 151 4.51 20.65 -3.56
C PRO A 151 5.06 21.84 -4.35
N TYR A 152 5.44 21.59 -5.61
CA TYR A 152 5.98 22.61 -6.50
C TYR A 152 4.92 23.64 -6.90
N TYR A 153 3.73 23.19 -7.28
CA TYR A 153 2.67 24.10 -7.74
C TYR A 153 1.96 24.84 -6.60
N ALA A 154 1.97 24.28 -5.40
CA ALA A 154 1.39 24.88 -4.21
C ALA A 154 2.38 25.76 -3.43
N ASN A 155 3.64 25.90 -3.89
CA ASN A 155 4.73 26.51 -3.11
C ASN A 155 4.80 25.97 -1.67
N TRP A 156 4.63 24.66 -1.52
CA TRP A 156 4.52 24.03 -0.21
C TRP A 156 5.91 23.90 0.42
N THR A 157 6.09 24.52 1.59
CA THR A 157 7.35 24.60 2.32
C THR A 157 7.55 23.48 3.35
N GLN A 158 6.98 22.29 3.07
CA GLN A 158 6.97 21.12 3.98
C GLN A 158 5.92 21.28 5.13
N PRO A 159 5.42 20.19 5.74
CA PRO A 159 4.35 20.28 6.73
C PRO A 159 4.91 20.90 8.01
N GLU A 160 4.33 22.03 8.41
CA GLU A 160 4.85 22.82 9.53
C GLU A 160 4.51 22.17 10.88
N ILE A 161 3.45 21.35 10.97
CA ILE A 161 2.84 21.00 12.27
C ILE A 161 2.65 19.49 12.52
N SER A 162 2.63 18.61 11.51
CA SER A 162 2.19 17.21 11.71
C SER A 162 3.30 16.14 11.78
N ALA A 163 4.52 16.43 11.31
CA ALA A 163 5.61 15.44 11.33
C ALA A 163 6.11 15.17 12.76
N LEU A 164 6.21 16.22 13.60
CA LEU A 164 6.63 16.07 14.99
C LEU A 164 5.56 15.36 15.83
N GLU A 165 4.29 15.75 15.73
CA GLU A 165 3.20 15.12 16.50
C GLU A 165 2.97 13.65 16.11
N LYS A 166 3.09 13.30 14.83
CA LYS A 166 2.91 11.92 14.37
C LYS A 166 4.04 10.99 14.83
N LEU A 167 5.29 11.49 14.82
CA LEU A 167 6.43 10.78 15.41
C LEU A 167 6.27 10.62 16.92
N ASP A 168 5.76 11.65 17.59
CA ASP A 168 5.51 11.62 19.02
C ASP A 168 4.41 10.62 19.39
N PHE A 169 3.32 10.54 18.62
CA PHE A 169 2.25 9.57 18.84
C PHE A 169 2.72 8.12 18.69
N ALA A 170 3.47 7.81 17.63
CA ALA A 170 4.00 6.46 17.41
C ALA A 170 4.96 6.05 18.56
N SER A 171 5.85 6.94 18.97
CA SER A 171 6.80 6.65 20.06
C SER A 171 6.08 6.45 21.40
N LYS A 172 5.05 7.24 21.70
CA LYS A 172 4.19 7.09 22.89
C LYS A 172 3.37 5.79 22.86
N PHE A 173 2.89 5.39 21.68
CA PHE A 173 2.16 4.14 21.54
C PHE A 173 3.07 2.91 21.73
N PHE A 174 4.26 2.90 21.12
CA PHE A 174 5.22 1.81 21.28
C PHE A 174 5.75 1.68 22.70
N THR A 175 6.01 2.81 23.38
CA THR A 175 6.42 2.80 24.79
C THR A 175 5.32 2.23 25.69
N THR A 176 4.06 2.60 25.46
CA THR A 176 2.91 2.05 26.19
C THR A 176 2.77 0.54 25.98
N LEU A 177 2.85 0.07 24.72
CA LEU A 177 2.81 -1.37 24.41
C LEU A 177 3.97 -2.14 25.05
N ARG A 178 5.17 -1.55 25.10
CA ARG A 178 6.34 -2.17 25.73
C ARG A 178 6.16 -2.31 27.24
N ILE A 179 5.65 -1.29 27.91
CA ILE A 179 5.35 -1.33 29.35
C ILE A 179 4.28 -2.39 29.63
N TRP A 180 3.21 -2.40 28.83
CA TRP A 180 2.14 -3.39 28.94
C TRP A 180 2.67 -4.82 28.76
N GLY A 181 3.49 -5.07 27.73
CA GLY A 181 4.09 -6.37 27.48
C GLY A 181 5.00 -6.86 28.63
N ILE A 182 5.80 -5.98 29.23
CA ILE A 182 6.65 -6.32 30.38
C ILE A 182 5.79 -6.67 31.60
N CYS A 183 4.73 -5.91 31.87
CA CYS A 183 3.83 -6.16 32.99
C CYS A 183 3.11 -7.51 32.84
N CYS A 184 2.51 -7.75 31.67
CA CYS A 184 1.85 -9.02 31.38
C CYS A 184 2.82 -10.22 31.43
N GLY A 185 4.03 -10.05 30.91
CA GLY A 185 5.07 -11.08 30.99
C GLY A 185 5.48 -11.41 32.43
N GLY A 186 5.64 -10.38 33.27
CA GLY A 186 5.95 -10.55 34.70
C GLY A 186 4.86 -11.28 35.47
N CYS A 187 3.59 -10.88 35.28
CA CYS A 187 2.45 -11.57 35.91
C CYS A 187 2.33 -13.02 35.45
N GLY A 188 2.54 -13.29 34.16
CA GLY A 188 2.52 -14.64 33.61
C GLY A 188 3.60 -15.54 34.22
N LEU A 189 4.84 -15.05 34.32
CA LEU A 189 5.94 -15.78 34.94
C LEU A 189 5.67 -16.08 36.42
N TYR A 190 5.18 -15.10 37.17
CA TYR A 190 4.85 -15.29 38.58
C TYR A 190 3.76 -16.35 38.77
N GLY A 191 2.69 -16.31 37.97
CA GLY A 191 1.64 -17.32 38.01
C GLY A 191 2.14 -18.73 37.67
N ILE A 192 3.04 -18.87 36.69
CA ILE A 192 3.66 -20.18 36.36
C ILE A 192 4.50 -20.69 37.54
N CYS A 193 5.31 -19.83 38.16
CA CYS A 193 6.10 -20.19 39.32
C CYS A 193 5.22 -20.66 40.49
N GLU A 194 4.12 -19.95 40.77
CA GLU A 194 3.17 -20.33 41.82
C GLU A 194 2.54 -21.69 41.53
N ILE A 195 2.07 -21.94 40.30
CA ILE A 195 1.50 -23.23 39.90
C ILE A 195 2.52 -24.36 40.04
N LEU A 196 3.78 -24.15 39.62
CA LEU A 196 4.83 -25.15 39.74
C LEU A 196 5.17 -25.47 41.20
N LEU A 197 5.29 -24.45 42.06
CA LEU A 197 5.50 -24.64 43.50
C LEU A 197 4.34 -25.40 44.13
N HIS A 198 3.10 -25.01 43.82
CA HIS A 198 1.90 -25.65 44.36
C HIS A 198 1.80 -27.11 43.92
N TYR A 199 2.13 -27.41 42.66
CA TYR A 199 2.19 -28.77 42.13
C TYR A 199 3.28 -29.61 42.82
N TRP A 200 4.46 -29.03 43.04
CA TRP A 200 5.57 -29.70 43.72
C TRP A 200 5.23 -30.04 45.18
N VAL A 201 4.61 -29.11 45.91
CA VAL A 201 4.13 -29.34 47.28
C VAL A 201 3.11 -30.49 47.32
N ILE A 202 2.13 -30.49 46.42
CA ILE A 202 1.14 -31.58 46.33
C ILE A 202 1.82 -32.93 46.04
N LEU A 203 2.81 -32.95 45.13
CA LEU A 203 3.57 -34.16 44.79
C LEU A 203 4.36 -34.69 46.00
N VAL A 204 5.02 -33.82 46.75
CA VAL A 204 5.78 -34.19 47.97
C VAL A 204 4.84 -34.72 49.03
N VAL A 205 3.75 -34.02 49.32
CA VAL A 205 2.74 -34.45 50.31
C VAL A 205 2.16 -35.81 49.94
N ARG A 206 1.86 -36.03 48.65
CA ARG A 206 1.39 -37.33 48.14
C ARG A 206 2.42 -38.44 48.32
N THR A 207 3.69 -38.15 48.03
CA THR A 207 4.80 -39.09 48.22
C THR A 207 4.96 -39.46 49.70
N ILE A 208 4.97 -38.48 50.60
CA ILE A 208 5.06 -38.70 52.05
C ILE A 208 3.85 -39.53 52.54
N LEU A 209 2.62 -39.19 52.13
CA LEU A 209 1.43 -39.95 52.48
C LEU A 209 1.47 -41.40 52.00
N SER A 210 2.06 -41.67 50.83
CA SER A 210 2.24 -43.04 50.33
C SER A 210 3.26 -43.85 51.13
N LEU A 211 4.27 -43.20 51.71
CA LEU A 211 5.26 -43.83 52.59
C LEU A 211 4.72 -44.06 54.01
N VAL A 212 3.89 -43.15 54.51
CA VAL A 212 3.30 -43.19 55.86
C VAL A 212 2.04 -44.06 55.94
N ARG A 213 1.59 -44.67 54.83
CA ARG A 213 0.51 -45.68 54.85
C ARG A 213 1.14 -47.09 54.94
N PRO A 214 1.51 -47.59 56.14
CA PRO A 214 2.01 -48.95 56.30
C PRO A 214 0.90 -49.96 56.00
N MET A 215 1.34 -51.07 55.43
CA MET A 215 0.57 -52.26 55.09
C MET A 215 -0.23 -52.77 56.30
N ASN A 216 -1.53 -52.51 56.30
CA ASN A 216 -2.52 -53.36 56.97
C ASN A 216 -3.06 -54.36 55.96
#